data_AF-A0A1I6Z4K7-F1
#
_entry.id   AF-A0A1I6Z4K7-F1
#
_cell.length_a   1.000
_cell.length_b   1.000
_cell.length_c   1.000
_cell.angle_alpha   90.00
_cell.angle_beta   90.00
_cell.angle_gamma   90.00
#
_symmetry.space_group_name_H-M   'P 1'
#
loop_
_entity.id
_entity.type
_entity.pdbx_description
1 polymer ?
#
loop_
_entity_poly.entity_id
_entity_poly.type
_entity_poly.pdbx_seq_one_letter_code
_entity_poly.pdbx_strand_id
1 'polypeptide(L)'
;MKNRKWMAAVLLVSAVCLCACGKKTETPATVEQPQTTPATANEQETPAQGSSLYEDFQNGTVKVRYQASANYADYLSLEGILNDGEYYSAEEIIEAVRANVDEHIGISDGDIIYSTIDCGSDGNEELLVQFPFGEGFQLYMVIKDIDGDLVVCYDQDAWDRKYVEIGTDGLVQCGGSSGANVHGSDFGYIDADGTYHFYYGVQETITLYGDIYLFDKEDVTTVSAEGLDNDHIGLREYYFEPISEDRTYYYNYFILDDEFNDVTTEADYDDSNELKQRIEGAGFKTYTKSEIDQMLSDRAKEIGYPN
;
A
#
# COMPACT_ATOMS: atom_id res chain seq x y z
N MET A 1 35.40 25.08 -6.06
CA MET A 1 35.47 23.64 -6.40
C MET A 1 35.57 22.84 -5.11
N LYS A 2 34.45 22.40 -4.56
CA LYS A 2 34.38 21.42 -3.48
C LYS A 2 33.24 20.47 -3.79
N ASN A 3 33.61 19.21 -3.98
CA ASN A 3 32.74 18.10 -4.34
C ASN A 3 31.76 17.84 -3.19
N ARG A 4 30.45 17.99 -3.44
CA ARG A 4 29.40 17.44 -2.57
C ARG A 4 29.00 16.09 -3.16
N LYS A 5 29.37 15.03 -2.42
CA LYS A 5 28.91 13.66 -2.68
C LYS A 5 27.44 13.60 -2.28
N TRP A 6 26.58 13.18 -3.21
CA TRP A 6 25.22 12.77 -2.91
C TRP A 6 25.28 11.39 -2.25
N MET A 7 24.81 11.29 -1.01
CA MET A 7 24.48 10.02 -0.38
C MET A 7 22.96 9.86 -0.52
N ALA A 8 22.53 8.85 -1.28
CA ALA A 8 21.16 8.39 -1.24
C ALA A 8 20.94 7.74 0.13
N ALA A 9 20.06 8.32 0.94
CA ALA A 9 19.57 7.68 2.15
C ALA A 9 18.52 6.65 1.73
N VAL A 10 18.84 5.38 1.91
CA VAL A 10 17.87 4.27 1.81
C VAL A 10 17.14 4.25 3.15
N LEU A 11 15.88 4.70 3.15
CA LEU A 11 14.99 4.63 4.30
C LEU A 11 14.36 3.23 4.32
N LEU A 12 14.82 2.41 5.27
CA LEU A 12 14.24 1.11 5.60
C LEU A 12 13.02 1.35 6.50
N VAL A 13 11.82 1.35 5.92
CA VAL A 13 10.57 1.32 6.69
C VAL A 13 10.48 -0.08 7.31
N SER A 14 10.83 -0.16 8.60
CA SER A 14 10.79 -1.41 9.34
C SER A 14 9.39 -1.58 9.93
N ALA A 15 8.59 -2.48 9.37
CA ALA A 15 7.34 -2.93 9.99
C ALA A 15 7.68 -3.66 11.31
N VAL A 16 7.47 -2.99 12.45
CA VAL A 16 7.63 -3.60 13.77
C VAL A 16 6.31 -4.22 14.20
N CYS A 17 6.17 -5.53 13.98
CA CYS A 17 5.10 -6.32 14.62
C CYS A 17 5.39 -6.50 16.12
N LEU A 18 4.65 -5.80 16.96
CA LEU A 18 4.65 -5.97 18.41
C LEU A 18 3.71 -7.13 18.81
N CYS A 19 4.25 -8.35 18.90
CA CYS A 19 3.59 -9.43 19.63
C CYS A 19 4.21 -9.60 21.02
N ALA A 20 3.54 -9.07 22.03
CA ALA A 20 3.83 -9.32 23.44
C ALA A 20 3.02 -10.51 23.95
N CYS A 21 3.70 -11.60 24.34
CA CYS A 21 3.18 -12.55 25.33
C CYS A 21 4.32 -13.17 26.11
N GLY A 22 4.42 -12.83 27.40
CA GLY A 22 5.36 -13.43 28.33
C GLY A 22 4.79 -14.68 29.01
N LYS A 23 5.65 -15.69 29.20
CA LYS A 23 5.87 -16.40 30.48
C LYS A 23 7.04 -17.39 30.40
N LYS A 24 7.87 -17.37 31.45
CA LYS A 24 8.96 -18.33 31.79
C LYS A 24 8.37 -19.74 32.06
N THR A 25 9.04 -20.89 31.96
CA THR A 25 10.32 -21.31 32.58
C THR A 25 10.71 -22.75 32.13
N GLU A 26 12.00 -22.99 31.90
CA GLU A 26 12.86 -24.21 32.09
C GLU A 26 12.51 -25.66 31.59
N THR A 27 13.35 -26.11 30.63
CA THR A 27 14.23 -27.33 30.59
C THR A 27 13.66 -28.75 30.39
N PRO A 28 14.30 -29.62 29.56
CA PRO A 28 13.66 -30.80 28.95
C PRO A 28 13.96 -32.13 29.68
N ALA A 29 13.05 -33.09 29.53
CA ALA A 29 13.31 -34.50 29.84
C ALA A 29 12.76 -35.41 28.73
N THR A 30 13.69 -36.11 28.09
CA THR A 30 13.50 -37.21 27.14
C THR A 30 12.79 -38.40 27.80
N VAL A 31 11.74 -38.94 27.17
CA VAL A 31 11.31 -40.34 27.37
C VAL A 31 10.78 -40.91 26.04
N GLU A 32 11.25 -42.11 25.71
CA GLU A 32 10.96 -42.94 24.55
C GLU A 32 9.48 -43.32 24.36
N GLN A 33 9.16 -43.65 23.09
CA GLN A 33 7.90 -44.19 22.58
C GLN A 33 7.44 -45.51 23.27
N PRO A 34 6.19 -45.91 23.00
CA PRO A 34 6.05 -47.01 22.04
C PRO A 34 4.98 -46.78 20.96
N GLN A 35 5.27 -47.35 19.80
CA GLN A 35 4.44 -47.42 18.60
C GLN A 35 3.07 -48.06 18.84
N THR A 36 2.03 -47.44 18.30
CA THR A 36 0.83 -48.14 17.82
C THR A 36 0.33 -47.46 16.55
N THR A 37 0.46 -48.15 15.43
CA THR A 37 -0.20 -47.83 14.16
C THR A 37 -1.68 -48.19 14.27
N PRO A 38 -2.58 -47.35 13.74
CA PRO A 38 -3.67 -47.88 12.93
C PRO A 38 -3.77 -47.17 11.58
N ALA A 39 -4.44 -47.90 10.68
CA ALA A 39 -4.52 -47.72 9.25
C ALA A 39 -5.32 -46.48 8.79
N THR A 40 -4.82 -45.90 7.70
CA THR A 40 -5.55 -45.40 6.52
C THR A 40 -6.81 -44.56 6.75
N ALA A 41 -6.68 -43.26 6.51
CA ALA A 41 -7.66 -42.49 5.75
C ALA A 41 -6.88 -41.66 4.73
N ASN A 42 -7.05 -41.99 3.44
CA ASN A 42 -6.72 -41.07 2.35
C ASN A 42 -7.68 -39.89 2.50
N GLU A 43 -7.23 -38.80 3.09
CA GLU A 43 -7.76 -37.49 2.75
C GLU A 43 -7.24 -37.18 1.36
N GLN A 44 -8.13 -37.43 0.40
CA GLN A 44 -8.00 -36.92 -0.95
C GLN A 44 -8.19 -35.41 -0.82
N GLU A 45 -7.08 -34.66 -0.72
CA GLU A 45 -7.07 -33.23 -0.98
C GLU A 45 -7.81 -33.02 -2.31
N THR A 46 -8.96 -32.36 -2.21
CA THR A 46 -9.62 -31.85 -3.41
C THR A 46 -8.71 -30.72 -3.88
N PRO A 47 -8.14 -30.77 -5.09
CA PRO A 47 -7.31 -29.68 -5.57
C PRO A 47 -8.15 -28.40 -5.51
N ALA A 48 -7.59 -27.33 -4.93
CA ALA A 48 -8.16 -26.00 -5.02
C ALA A 48 -8.51 -25.74 -6.49
N GLN A 49 -9.79 -25.53 -6.78
CA GLN A 49 -10.34 -25.60 -8.13
C GLN A 49 -9.73 -24.55 -9.08
N GLY A 50 -9.12 -23.49 -8.53
CA GLY A 50 -8.42 -22.44 -9.28
C GLY A 50 -7.01 -22.78 -9.77
N SER A 51 -6.33 -23.79 -9.20
CA SER A 51 -4.91 -24.03 -9.51
C SER A 51 -4.68 -24.39 -10.98
N SER A 52 -5.61 -25.11 -11.62
CA SER A 52 -5.51 -25.46 -13.04
C SER A 52 -5.83 -24.29 -13.97
N LEU A 53 -6.78 -23.41 -13.60
CA LEU A 53 -7.15 -22.26 -14.44
C LEU A 53 -6.05 -21.21 -14.46
N TYR A 54 -5.36 -20.99 -13.33
CA TYR A 54 -4.21 -20.10 -13.28
C TYR A 54 -3.05 -20.59 -14.14
N GLU A 55 -2.74 -21.89 -14.09
CA GLU A 55 -1.75 -22.49 -14.99
C GLU A 55 -2.16 -22.34 -16.46
N ASP A 56 -3.43 -22.54 -16.79
CA ASP A 56 -3.96 -22.34 -18.14
C ASP A 56 -3.84 -20.87 -18.61
N PHE A 57 -4.10 -19.90 -17.74
CA PHE A 57 -3.87 -18.48 -18.05
C PHE A 57 -2.39 -18.17 -18.29
N GLN A 58 -1.50 -18.66 -17.41
CA GLN A 58 -0.05 -18.50 -17.55
C GLN A 58 0.48 -19.10 -18.87
N ASN A 59 -0.14 -20.18 -19.34
CA ASN A 59 0.19 -20.83 -20.60
C ASN A 59 -0.54 -20.23 -21.82
N GLY A 60 -1.40 -19.22 -21.62
CA GLY A 60 -2.16 -18.56 -22.67
C GLY A 60 -3.30 -19.39 -23.27
N THR A 61 -3.76 -20.44 -22.59
CA THR A 61 -4.88 -21.29 -23.04
C THR A 61 -6.23 -20.77 -22.56
N VAL A 62 -6.26 -20.00 -21.46
CA VAL A 62 -7.43 -19.31 -20.91
C VAL A 62 -7.19 -17.80 -20.89
N LYS A 63 -8.29 -17.04 -20.92
CA LYS A 63 -8.31 -15.58 -20.83
C LYS A 63 -8.96 -15.14 -19.52
N VAL A 64 -8.65 -13.92 -19.09
CA VAL A 64 -9.25 -13.28 -17.92
C VAL A 64 -10.28 -12.24 -18.36
N ARG A 65 -11.40 -12.14 -17.65
CA ARG A 65 -12.37 -11.08 -17.83
C ARG A 65 -11.90 -9.82 -17.11
N TYR A 66 -11.89 -8.70 -17.81
CA TYR A 66 -11.59 -7.40 -17.21
C TYR A 66 -12.83 -6.78 -16.56
N GLN A 67 -12.65 -6.11 -15.43
CA GLN A 67 -13.69 -5.31 -14.78
C GLN A 67 -13.16 -3.89 -14.55
N ALA A 68 -13.87 -2.88 -15.04
CA ALA A 68 -13.46 -1.48 -14.86
C ALA A 68 -13.32 -1.09 -13.37
N SER A 69 -14.13 -1.69 -12.49
CA SER A 69 -14.06 -1.49 -11.04
C SER A 69 -12.78 -2.02 -10.38
N ALA A 70 -11.95 -2.78 -11.12
CA ALA A 70 -10.65 -3.24 -10.67
C ALA A 70 -9.56 -2.17 -10.82
N ASN A 71 -9.79 -1.09 -11.58
CA ASN A 71 -8.77 -0.11 -11.89
C ASN A 71 -8.49 0.85 -10.72
N TYR A 72 -7.29 0.74 -10.15
CA TYR A 72 -6.75 1.69 -9.16
C TYR A 72 -5.47 2.37 -9.65
N ALA A 73 -5.10 2.14 -10.93
CA ALA A 73 -3.94 2.76 -11.59
C ALA A 73 -4.07 4.29 -11.76
N ASP A 74 -2.96 5.00 -11.57
CA ASP A 74 -2.90 6.47 -11.64
C ASP A 74 -2.34 6.98 -12.97
N TYR A 75 -1.27 6.36 -13.46
CA TYR A 75 -0.53 6.84 -14.64
C TYR A 75 -1.10 6.22 -15.92
N LEU A 76 -1.29 4.90 -15.93
CA LEU A 76 -1.93 4.18 -17.03
C LEU A 76 -3.08 3.32 -16.51
N SER A 77 -4.29 3.85 -16.65
CA SER A 77 -5.52 3.15 -16.31
C SER A 77 -5.86 2.06 -17.33
N LEU A 78 -6.07 0.82 -16.86
CA LEU A 78 -6.56 -0.26 -17.71
C LEU A 78 -7.97 0.01 -18.23
N GLU A 79 -8.80 0.73 -17.47
CA GLU A 79 -10.16 1.10 -17.87
C GLU A 79 -10.15 1.98 -19.13
N GLY A 80 -9.08 2.77 -19.33
CA GLY A 80 -8.89 3.60 -20.51
C GLY A 80 -8.49 2.84 -21.78
N ILE A 81 -8.03 1.57 -21.66
CA ILE A 81 -7.41 0.83 -22.77
C ILE A 81 -8.02 -0.57 -23.00
N LEU A 82 -8.67 -1.15 -22.00
CA LEU A 82 -9.42 -2.40 -22.07
C LEU A 82 -10.92 -2.10 -21.94
N ASN A 83 -11.77 -2.99 -22.48
CA ASN A 83 -13.22 -2.84 -22.39
C ASN A 83 -13.76 -3.67 -21.21
N ASP A 84 -14.65 -3.05 -20.43
CA ASP A 84 -15.33 -3.71 -19.31
C ASP A 84 -16.09 -4.96 -19.76
N GLY A 85 -15.89 -6.08 -19.05
CA GLY A 85 -16.53 -7.37 -19.33
C GLY A 85 -15.93 -8.19 -20.47
N GLU A 86 -14.94 -7.67 -21.20
CA GLU A 86 -14.25 -8.42 -22.26
C GLU A 86 -13.11 -9.29 -21.71
N TYR A 87 -12.70 -10.27 -22.54
CA TYR A 87 -11.73 -11.29 -22.17
C TYR A 87 -10.39 -11.10 -22.86
N TYR A 88 -9.32 -11.12 -22.07
CA TYR A 88 -7.96 -10.86 -22.53
C TYR A 88 -6.98 -11.96 -22.08
N SER A 89 -6.06 -12.35 -22.95
CA SER A 89 -4.87 -13.10 -22.55
C SER A 89 -3.82 -12.15 -21.95
N ALA A 90 -2.82 -12.69 -21.25
CA ALA A 90 -1.69 -11.92 -20.78
C ALA A 90 -1.00 -11.12 -21.92
N GLU A 91 -0.82 -11.75 -23.10
CA GLU A 91 -0.22 -11.07 -24.26
C GLU A 91 -1.09 -9.92 -24.78
N GLU A 92 -2.42 -10.10 -24.85
CA GLU A 92 -3.32 -9.04 -25.31
C GLU A 92 -3.31 -7.83 -24.34
N ILE A 93 -3.20 -8.07 -23.03
CA ILE A 93 -3.05 -6.99 -22.03
C ILE A 93 -1.71 -6.28 -22.23
N ILE A 94 -0.62 -7.02 -22.39
CA ILE A 94 0.71 -6.45 -22.65
C ILE A 94 0.72 -5.61 -23.93
N GLU A 95 0.13 -6.11 -25.02
CA GLU A 95 0.02 -5.37 -26.28
C GLU A 95 -0.81 -4.09 -26.12
N ALA A 96 -1.92 -4.15 -25.37
CA ALA A 96 -2.74 -2.98 -25.08
C ALA A 96 -1.97 -1.93 -24.27
N VAL A 97 -1.25 -2.34 -23.23
CA VAL A 97 -0.41 -1.45 -22.42
C VAL A 97 0.69 -0.83 -23.28
N ARG A 98 1.44 -1.64 -24.05
CA ARG A 98 2.50 -1.16 -24.96
C ARG A 98 2.01 -0.13 -25.97
N ALA A 99 0.78 -0.29 -26.48
CA ALA A 99 0.20 0.64 -27.45
C ALA A 99 -0.17 2.00 -26.84
N ASN A 100 -0.23 2.11 -25.51
CA ASN A 100 -0.73 3.30 -24.80
C ASN A 100 0.26 3.90 -23.79
N VAL A 101 1.35 3.21 -23.45
CA VAL A 101 2.46 3.77 -22.66
C VAL A 101 3.31 4.71 -23.53
N ASP A 102 3.73 5.83 -22.96
CA ASP A 102 4.59 6.82 -23.64
C ASP A 102 5.91 6.16 -24.09
N GLU A 103 6.34 6.43 -25.33
CA GLU A 103 7.61 5.96 -25.90
C GLU A 103 8.83 6.31 -25.04
N HIS A 104 8.71 7.31 -24.15
CA HIS A 104 9.76 7.74 -23.22
C HIS A 104 9.93 6.81 -22.00
N ILE A 105 8.90 6.02 -21.66
CA ILE A 105 9.02 4.94 -20.70
C ILE A 105 9.64 3.79 -21.48
N GLY A 106 10.96 3.65 -21.40
CA GLY A 106 11.70 2.65 -22.18
C GLY A 106 11.17 1.25 -21.90
N ILE A 107 10.25 0.78 -22.74
CA ILE A 107 9.65 -0.54 -22.60
C ILE A 107 10.73 -1.56 -23.00
N SER A 108 11.28 -2.26 -22.01
CA SER A 108 12.00 -3.50 -22.26
C SER A 108 11.17 -4.65 -21.72
N ASP A 109 11.14 -5.74 -22.47
CA ASP A 109 10.42 -6.96 -22.09
C ASP A 109 11.10 -7.54 -20.85
N GLY A 110 10.45 -7.42 -19.70
CA GLY A 110 10.72 -8.29 -18.56
C GLY A 110 9.79 -9.49 -18.59
N ASP A 111 10.22 -10.59 -17.95
CA ASP A 111 9.38 -11.76 -17.82
C ASP A 111 8.19 -11.47 -16.89
N ILE A 112 7.00 -11.95 -17.26
CA ILE A 112 5.81 -11.86 -16.40
C ILE A 112 6.08 -12.67 -15.13
N ILE A 113 5.87 -12.05 -13.97
CA ILE A 113 6.02 -12.71 -12.68
C ILE A 113 4.64 -13.12 -12.19
N TYR A 114 4.50 -14.40 -11.87
CA TYR A 114 3.30 -14.98 -11.30
C TYR A 114 3.57 -15.39 -9.86
N SER A 115 2.65 -15.10 -8.97
CA SER A 115 2.72 -15.51 -7.56
C SER A 115 1.32 -15.79 -7.05
N THR A 116 1.22 -16.71 -6.10
CA THR A 116 -0.04 -17.04 -5.45
C THR A 116 -0.17 -16.26 -4.15
N ILE A 117 -1.36 -15.70 -3.90
CA ILE A 117 -1.71 -14.97 -2.67
C ILE A 117 -3.06 -15.48 -2.14
N ASP A 118 -3.39 -15.22 -0.88
CA ASP A 118 -4.64 -15.60 -0.20
C ASP A 118 -5.29 -14.34 0.38
N CYS A 119 -6.05 -13.64 -0.48
CA CYS A 119 -6.69 -12.38 -0.13
C CYS A 119 -7.71 -12.61 0.99
N GLY A 120 -7.55 -11.90 2.10
CA GLY A 120 -8.45 -12.07 3.26
C GLY A 120 -8.21 -13.35 4.07
N SER A 121 -7.17 -14.14 3.76
CA SER A 121 -6.78 -15.33 4.52
C SER A 121 -7.92 -16.36 4.67
N ASP A 122 -8.70 -16.57 3.61
CA ASP A 122 -9.82 -17.51 3.60
C ASP A 122 -9.41 -18.92 3.11
N GLY A 123 -8.16 -19.07 2.68
CA GLY A 123 -7.59 -20.31 2.17
C GLY A 123 -7.88 -20.57 0.69
N ASN A 124 -8.55 -19.65 0.01
CA ASN A 124 -8.75 -19.68 -1.43
C ASN A 124 -7.69 -18.78 -2.08
N GLU A 125 -6.82 -19.40 -2.86
CA GLU A 125 -5.71 -18.71 -3.48
C GLU A 125 -6.12 -17.89 -4.72
N GLU A 126 -5.61 -16.66 -4.85
CA GLU A 126 -5.61 -15.82 -6.05
C GLU A 126 -4.27 -15.80 -6.76
N LEU A 127 -4.29 -15.41 -8.03
CA LEU A 127 -3.09 -15.18 -8.83
C LEU A 127 -2.73 -13.69 -8.85
N LEU A 128 -1.59 -13.35 -8.25
CA LEU A 128 -0.91 -12.07 -8.43
C LEU A 128 -0.04 -12.14 -9.69
N VAL A 129 -0.25 -11.18 -10.60
CA VAL A 129 0.52 -11.04 -11.84
C VAL A 129 1.24 -9.70 -11.84
N GLN A 130 2.53 -9.71 -12.15
CA GLN A 130 3.33 -8.51 -12.31
C GLN A 130 3.89 -8.47 -13.73
N PHE A 131 3.55 -7.42 -14.46
CA PHE A 131 4.07 -7.14 -15.79
C PHE A 131 5.12 -6.04 -15.71
N PRO A 132 6.41 -6.37 -15.74
CA PRO A 132 7.46 -5.37 -15.86
C PRO A 132 7.54 -4.82 -17.29
N PHE A 133 7.48 -3.50 -17.43
CA PHE A 133 7.69 -2.77 -18.69
C PHE A 133 8.92 -1.86 -18.52
N GLY A 134 10.11 -2.43 -18.70
CA GLY A 134 11.35 -1.71 -18.45
C GLY A 134 11.69 -1.52 -16.97
N GLU A 135 12.60 -0.58 -16.71
CA GLU A 135 13.05 -0.26 -15.36
C GLU A 135 12.10 0.71 -14.62
N GLY A 136 11.17 1.34 -15.34
CA GLY A 136 10.41 2.49 -14.85
C GLY A 136 8.89 2.37 -14.85
N PHE A 137 8.33 1.21 -15.26
CA PHE A 137 6.89 0.95 -15.18
C PHE A 137 6.61 -0.52 -14.91
N GLN A 138 5.63 -0.80 -14.05
CA GLN A 138 5.14 -2.14 -13.76
C GLN A 138 3.62 -2.10 -13.57
N LEU A 139 2.92 -3.10 -14.09
CA LEU A 139 1.50 -3.31 -13.83
C LEU A 139 1.33 -4.51 -12.90
N TYR A 140 0.53 -4.34 -11.84
CA TYR A 140 0.12 -5.36 -10.92
C TYR A 140 -1.35 -5.72 -11.20
N MET A 141 -1.68 -7.01 -11.22
CA MET A 141 -3.06 -7.47 -11.27
C MET A 141 -3.29 -8.60 -10.26
N VAL A 142 -4.44 -8.61 -9.60
CA VAL A 142 -4.93 -9.75 -8.83
C VAL A 142 -6.09 -10.39 -9.58
N ILE A 143 -5.97 -11.69 -9.84
CA ILE A 143 -6.94 -12.48 -10.61
C ILE A 143 -7.56 -13.54 -9.71
N LYS A 144 -8.89 -13.54 -9.64
CA LYS A 144 -9.67 -14.52 -8.87
C LYS A 144 -10.44 -15.46 -9.81
N ASP A 145 -10.56 -16.73 -9.44
CA ASP A 145 -11.53 -17.66 -10.02
C ASP A 145 -12.91 -17.44 -9.38
N ILE A 146 -13.87 -16.95 -10.17
CA ILE A 146 -15.25 -16.74 -9.76
C ILE A 146 -16.13 -17.68 -10.57
N ASP A 147 -16.56 -18.78 -9.96
CA ASP A 147 -17.42 -19.80 -10.58
C ASP A 147 -16.85 -20.41 -11.89
N GLY A 148 -15.53 -20.55 -11.99
CA GLY A 148 -14.82 -21.07 -13.17
C GLY A 148 -14.46 -20.00 -14.21
N ASP A 149 -14.70 -18.72 -13.90
CA ASP A 149 -14.36 -17.56 -14.72
C ASP A 149 -13.19 -16.82 -14.06
N LEU A 150 -12.07 -16.66 -14.76
CA LEU A 150 -10.96 -15.85 -14.24
C LEU A 150 -11.28 -14.37 -14.42
N VAL A 151 -11.20 -13.60 -13.34
CA VAL A 151 -11.58 -12.18 -13.31
C VAL A 151 -10.45 -11.35 -12.76
N VAL A 152 -10.12 -10.22 -13.41
CA VAL A 152 -9.25 -9.20 -12.82
C VAL A 152 -10.05 -8.42 -11.79
N CYS A 153 -9.66 -8.54 -10.52
CA CYS A 153 -10.39 -7.94 -9.39
C CYS A 153 -9.70 -6.69 -8.83
N TYR A 154 -8.40 -6.56 -9.11
CA TYR A 154 -7.59 -5.39 -8.77
C TYR A 154 -6.50 -5.22 -9.83
N ASP A 155 -6.29 -4.00 -10.29
CA ASP A 155 -5.15 -3.59 -11.10
C ASP A 155 -4.59 -2.23 -10.64
N GLN A 156 -3.26 -2.11 -10.68
CA GLN A 156 -2.54 -0.96 -10.17
C GLN A 156 -1.18 -0.83 -10.86
N ASP A 157 -0.73 0.40 -11.07
CA ASP A 157 0.56 0.68 -11.69
C ASP A 157 1.61 1.19 -10.69
N ALA A 158 2.86 0.79 -10.95
CA ALA A 158 4.05 1.35 -10.32
C ALA A 158 4.91 2.00 -11.42
N TRP A 159 5.60 3.08 -11.08
CA TRP A 159 6.47 3.79 -12.01
C TRP A 159 7.60 4.51 -11.26
N ASP A 160 8.49 5.22 -11.95
CA ASP A 160 9.72 5.82 -11.40
C ASP A 160 9.59 6.55 -10.05
N ARG A 161 8.39 7.06 -9.70
CA ARG A 161 8.11 7.76 -8.44
C ARG A 161 7.00 7.14 -7.60
N LYS A 162 6.52 5.96 -7.97
CA LYS A 162 5.43 5.23 -7.31
C LYS A 162 5.78 3.76 -7.17
N TYR A 163 5.78 3.24 -5.96
CA TYR A 163 5.88 1.82 -5.69
C TYR A 163 4.51 1.24 -5.34
N VAL A 164 4.37 -0.05 -5.53
CA VAL A 164 3.21 -0.86 -5.16
C VAL A 164 3.74 -2.14 -4.54
N GLU A 165 3.23 -2.47 -3.36
CA GLU A 165 3.51 -3.72 -2.66
C GLU A 165 2.17 -4.40 -2.37
N ILE A 166 2.06 -5.67 -2.77
CA ILE A 166 0.90 -6.52 -2.50
C ILE A 166 1.40 -7.70 -1.67
N GLY A 167 0.92 -7.78 -0.44
CA GLY A 167 1.21 -8.84 0.52
C GLY A 167 0.54 -10.16 0.12
N THR A 168 1.04 -11.26 0.68
CA THR A 168 0.48 -12.61 0.43
C THR A 168 -0.91 -12.79 1.00
N ASP A 169 -1.38 -11.88 1.86
CA ASP A 169 -2.68 -11.86 2.51
C ASP A 169 -3.66 -10.85 1.87
N GLY A 170 -3.26 -10.24 0.75
CA GLY A 170 -4.03 -9.21 0.05
C GLY A 170 -3.85 -7.80 0.59
N LEU A 171 -2.98 -7.56 1.58
CA LEU A 171 -2.64 -6.20 2.01
C LEU A 171 -1.97 -5.44 0.86
N VAL A 172 -2.37 -4.19 0.65
CA VAL A 172 -1.84 -3.34 -0.42
C VAL A 172 -1.28 -2.07 0.18
N GLN A 173 -0.04 -1.76 -0.21
CA GLN A 173 0.58 -0.47 0.04
C GLN A 173 1.03 0.11 -1.29
N CYS A 174 0.57 1.31 -1.61
CA CYS A 174 1.15 2.10 -2.69
C CYS A 174 1.68 3.40 -2.12
N GLY A 175 2.75 3.91 -2.70
CA GLY A 175 3.32 5.15 -2.21
C GLY A 175 4.33 5.71 -3.17
N GLY A 176 4.83 6.89 -2.86
CA GLY A 176 5.68 7.59 -3.79
C GLY A 176 6.19 8.91 -3.27
N SER A 177 6.90 9.61 -4.15
CA SER A 177 7.49 10.91 -3.85
C SER A 177 6.90 11.97 -4.78
N SER A 178 6.34 13.02 -4.20
CA SER A 178 5.92 14.25 -4.92
C SER A 178 6.99 15.34 -4.88
N GLY A 179 8.04 15.16 -4.09
CA GLY A 179 9.17 16.09 -3.96
C GLY A 179 10.30 15.48 -3.13
N ALA A 180 11.42 16.20 -3.01
CA ALA A 180 12.55 15.72 -2.20
C ALA A 180 12.14 15.44 -0.74
N ASN A 181 11.15 16.16 -0.25
CA ASN A 181 10.73 16.18 1.14
C ASN A 181 9.24 15.88 1.33
N VAL A 182 8.52 15.54 0.26
CA VAL A 182 7.09 15.19 0.30
C VAL A 182 6.89 13.80 -0.26
N HIS A 183 6.35 12.92 0.57
CA HIS A 183 6.10 11.51 0.25
C HIS A 183 4.67 11.14 0.64
N GLY A 184 4.02 10.33 -0.18
CA GLY A 184 2.66 9.86 0.08
C GLY A 184 2.65 8.34 0.18
N SER A 185 1.74 7.78 0.97
CA SER A 185 1.44 6.36 0.96
C SER A 185 -0.03 6.13 1.25
N ASP A 186 -0.64 5.27 0.45
CA ASP A 186 -1.99 4.76 0.58
C ASP A 186 -1.92 3.28 1.00
N PHE A 187 -2.79 2.93 1.93
CA PHE A 187 -2.92 1.60 2.50
C PHE A 187 -4.33 1.09 2.25
N GLY A 188 -4.44 -0.19 1.92
CA GLY A 188 -5.70 -0.88 1.71
C GLY A 188 -5.50 -2.38 1.72
N TYR A 189 -6.53 -3.12 1.34
CA TYR A 189 -6.44 -4.57 1.20
C TYR A 189 -7.49 -5.08 0.22
N ILE A 190 -7.22 -6.25 -0.34
CA ILE A 190 -8.16 -7.00 -1.16
C ILE A 190 -8.75 -8.08 -0.26
N ASP A 191 -10.08 -8.11 -0.13
CA ASP A 191 -10.76 -9.10 0.69
C ASP A 191 -10.92 -10.45 -0.04
N ALA A 192 -11.48 -11.43 0.67
CA ALA A 192 -11.76 -12.77 0.14
C ALA A 192 -12.72 -12.77 -1.06
N ASP A 193 -13.53 -11.73 -1.24
CA ASP A 193 -14.43 -11.59 -2.39
C ASP A 193 -13.72 -10.94 -3.60
N GLY A 194 -12.44 -10.59 -3.47
CA GLY A 194 -11.66 -9.87 -4.48
C GLY A 194 -11.95 -8.36 -4.51
N THR A 195 -12.61 -7.82 -3.49
CA THR A 195 -12.93 -6.39 -3.41
C THR A 195 -11.81 -5.63 -2.72
N TYR A 196 -11.30 -4.58 -3.36
CA TYR A 196 -10.35 -3.66 -2.73
C TYR A 196 -11.06 -2.69 -1.78
N HIS A 197 -10.51 -2.57 -0.58
CA HIS A 197 -10.95 -1.64 0.45
C HIS A 197 -9.83 -0.67 0.79
N PHE A 198 -10.08 0.62 0.55
CA PHE A 198 -9.18 1.68 0.98
C PHE A 198 -9.23 1.82 2.50
N TYR A 199 -8.05 1.75 3.14
CA TYR A 199 -7.93 1.88 4.59
C TYR A 199 -7.67 3.33 4.99
N TYR A 200 -6.50 3.86 4.65
CA TYR A 200 -6.14 5.26 4.85
C TYR A 200 -5.01 5.65 3.92
N GLY A 201 -4.84 6.95 3.72
CA GLY A 201 -3.65 7.50 3.11
C GLY A 201 -3.00 8.51 4.03
N VAL A 202 -1.71 8.73 3.80
CA VAL A 202 -0.90 9.70 4.53
C VAL A 202 0.06 10.39 3.58
N GLN A 203 0.05 11.71 3.59
CA GLN A 203 1.12 12.53 3.01
C GLN A 203 2.02 13.03 4.13
N GLU A 204 3.32 12.82 3.98
CA GLU A 204 4.35 13.30 4.89
C GLU A 204 5.18 14.37 4.20
N THR A 205 5.26 15.54 4.83
CA THR A 205 6.21 16.60 4.51
C THR A 205 7.29 16.61 5.59
N ILE A 206 8.49 16.20 5.24
CA ILE A 206 9.69 16.25 6.09
C ILE A 206 10.33 17.61 5.90
N THR A 207 10.64 18.36 6.95
CA THR A 207 11.12 19.76 6.88
C THR A 207 10.13 20.72 6.19
N LEU A 208 9.81 21.84 6.82
CA LEU A 208 8.91 22.84 6.25
C LEU A 208 9.68 23.82 5.35
N TYR A 209 9.08 24.26 4.23
CA TYR A 209 9.69 25.27 3.34
C TYR A 209 8.80 26.50 3.19
N GLY A 210 9.02 27.49 4.05
CA GLY A 210 8.38 28.80 3.95
C GLY A 210 6.94 28.80 4.48
N ASP A 211 6.05 28.05 3.83
CA ASP A 211 4.63 27.98 4.13
C ASP A 211 4.17 26.53 4.37
N ILE A 212 3.15 26.39 5.21
CA ILE A 212 2.39 25.17 5.49
C ILE A 212 1.09 25.26 4.72
N TYR A 213 0.77 24.22 3.96
CA TYR A 213 -0.48 24.11 3.21
C TYR A 213 -1.42 23.20 3.99
N LEU A 214 -2.60 23.72 4.33
CA LEU A 214 -3.65 23.00 5.05
C LEU A 214 -4.86 22.92 4.13
N PHE A 215 -5.39 21.72 3.94
CA PHE A 215 -6.45 21.39 3.00
C PHE A 215 -7.75 21.13 3.75
N ASP A 216 -8.83 21.75 3.26
CA ASP A 216 -10.21 21.36 3.55
C ASP A 216 -10.82 20.97 2.21
N LYS A 217 -10.78 19.68 1.90
CA LYS A 217 -11.08 19.15 0.56
C LYS A 217 -10.18 19.80 -0.49
N GLU A 218 -10.76 20.53 -1.45
CA GLU A 218 -10.03 21.26 -2.50
C GLU A 218 -9.56 22.65 -2.05
N ASP A 219 -10.09 23.20 -0.95
CA ASP A 219 -9.72 24.52 -0.46
C ASP A 219 -8.37 24.46 0.28
N VAL A 220 -7.48 25.40 -0.03
CA VAL A 220 -6.15 25.48 0.57
C VAL A 220 -6.02 26.72 1.44
N THR A 221 -5.70 26.52 2.71
CA THR A 221 -5.29 27.56 3.65
C THR A 221 -3.78 27.53 3.82
N THR A 222 -3.14 28.67 3.60
CA THR A 222 -1.69 28.81 3.75
C THR A 222 -1.36 29.46 5.09
N VAL A 223 -0.48 28.82 5.85
CA VAL A 223 0.03 29.31 7.14
C VAL A 223 1.53 29.48 7.04
N SER A 224 2.06 30.63 7.42
CA SER A 224 3.51 30.85 7.35
C SER A 224 4.26 29.97 8.35
N ALA A 225 5.36 29.37 7.91
CA ALA A 225 6.36 28.68 8.72
C ALA A 225 7.54 29.61 9.10
N GLU A 226 7.47 30.92 8.80
CA GLU A 226 8.54 31.87 9.14
C GLU A 226 8.75 31.93 10.66
N GLY A 227 10.00 31.82 11.10
CA GLY A 227 10.36 31.87 12.52
C GLY A 227 10.24 30.54 13.27
N LEU A 228 9.72 29.49 12.64
CA LEU A 228 9.78 28.13 13.16
C LEU A 228 11.14 27.47 12.85
N ASP A 229 11.46 26.42 13.59
CA ASP A 229 12.61 25.55 13.31
C ASP A 229 12.28 24.57 12.18
N ASN A 230 12.22 25.11 10.97
CA ASN A 230 11.72 24.42 9.79
C ASN A 230 12.52 23.17 9.41
N ASP A 231 13.81 23.13 9.75
CA ASP A 231 14.68 21.98 9.47
C ASP A 231 14.35 20.78 10.39
N HIS A 232 13.65 21.02 11.50
CA HIS A 232 13.34 20.02 12.54
C HIS A 232 11.83 19.77 12.71
N ILE A 233 11.00 20.24 11.79
CA ILE A 233 9.55 20.03 11.85
C ILE A 233 9.08 19.31 10.60
N GLY A 234 8.26 18.29 10.78
CA GLY A 234 7.50 17.67 9.72
C GLY A 234 5.99 17.68 9.99
N LEU A 235 5.23 17.41 8.95
CA LEU A 235 3.77 17.34 8.97
C LEU A 235 3.30 16.07 8.26
N ARG A 236 2.37 15.36 8.89
CA ARG A 236 1.63 14.23 8.33
C ARG A 236 0.17 14.61 8.17
N GLU A 237 -0.38 14.31 7.02
CA GLU A 237 -1.75 14.62 6.61
C GLU A 237 -2.44 13.30 6.32
N TYR A 238 -3.19 12.78 7.30
CA TYR A 238 -3.93 11.53 7.17
C TYR A 238 -5.31 11.77 6.57
N TYR A 239 -5.81 10.83 5.78
CA TYR A 239 -7.17 10.84 5.23
C TYR A 239 -7.74 9.42 5.11
N PHE A 240 -9.06 9.29 5.15
CA PHE A 240 -9.77 8.01 5.07
C PHE A 240 -10.58 7.84 3.80
N GLU A 241 -10.66 8.90 2.98
CA GLU A 241 -11.38 8.92 1.72
C GLU A 241 -10.41 8.78 0.54
N PRO A 242 -10.63 7.82 -0.38
CA PRO A 242 -9.74 7.63 -1.53
C PRO A 242 -9.81 8.81 -2.51
N ILE A 243 -11.01 9.40 -2.67
CA ILE A 243 -11.31 10.50 -3.61
C ILE A 243 -10.89 11.84 -2.98
N SER A 244 -9.99 12.57 -3.65
CA SER A 244 -9.38 13.80 -3.14
C SER A 244 -10.39 14.89 -2.72
N GLU A 245 -11.47 15.01 -3.46
CA GLU A 245 -12.53 16.01 -3.32
C GLU A 245 -13.38 15.77 -2.06
N ASP A 246 -13.38 14.54 -1.55
CA ASP A 246 -14.11 14.13 -0.37
C ASP A 246 -13.21 14.05 0.89
N ARG A 247 -11.89 14.20 0.74
CA ARG A 247 -10.92 14.00 1.83
C ARG A 247 -11.16 14.93 2.99
N THR A 248 -11.24 14.32 4.17
CA THR A 248 -11.08 15.00 5.44
C THR A 248 -9.66 14.76 5.94
N TYR A 249 -8.89 15.84 6.16
CA TYR A 249 -7.50 15.74 6.58
C TYR A 249 -7.34 15.82 8.10
N TYR A 250 -6.53 14.91 8.64
CA TYR A 250 -6.17 14.84 10.05
C TYR A 250 -4.67 15.14 10.19
N TYR A 251 -4.36 16.30 10.76
CA TYR A 251 -2.99 16.83 10.84
C TYR A 251 -2.25 16.35 12.08
N ASN A 252 -1.09 15.74 11.88
CA ASN A 252 -0.15 15.35 12.93
C ASN A 252 1.22 15.93 12.58
N TYR A 253 1.79 16.77 13.44
CA TYR A 253 3.16 17.25 13.24
C TYR A 253 4.15 16.44 14.06
N PHE A 254 5.40 16.41 13.62
CA PHE A 254 6.47 15.71 14.31
C PHE A 254 7.75 16.56 14.34
N ILE A 255 8.54 16.34 15.39
CA ILE A 255 9.82 17.00 15.62
C ILE A 255 10.94 16.04 15.26
N LEU A 256 11.92 16.54 14.53
CA LEU A 256 13.09 15.79 14.07
C LEU A 256 14.34 16.23 14.82
N ASP A 257 15.27 15.30 15.04
CA ASP A 257 16.64 15.65 15.41
C ASP A 257 17.50 15.95 14.17
N ASP A 258 18.77 16.36 14.38
CA ASP A 258 19.74 16.64 13.31
C ASP A 258 20.04 15.41 12.42
N GLU A 259 19.70 14.21 12.90
CA GLU A 259 19.81 12.93 12.21
C GLU A 259 18.51 12.50 11.51
N PHE A 260 17.47 13.35 11.49
CA PHE A 260 16.15 13.11 10.91
C PHE A 260 15.37 11.95 11.58
N ASN A 261 15.60 11.67 12.86
CA ASN A 261 14.76 10.77 13.63
C ASN A 261 13.56 11.54 14.22
N ASP A 262 12.38 10.91 14.21
CA ASP A 262 11.20 11.42 14.92
C ASP A 262 11.43 11.34 16.44
N VAL A 263 11.61 12.50 17.08
CA VAL A 263 11.85 12.67 18.52
C VAL A 263 10.66 13.33 19.23
N THR A 264 9.49 13.34 18.57
CA THR A 264 8.27 13.97 19.08
C THR A 264 7.84 13.39 20.42
N THR A 265 7.41 14.27 21.33
CA THR A 265 6.87 13.93 22.64
C THR A 265 5.49 14.56 22.84
N GLU A 266 4.74 14.06 23.83
CA GLU A 266 3.45 14.66 24.22
C GLU A 266 3.57 16.13 24.63
N ALA A 267 4.72 16.56 25.15
CA ALA A 267 4.95 17.95 25.53
C ALA A 267 4.97 18.89 24.31
N ASP A 268 5.31 18.38 23.13
CA ASP A 268 5.31 19.16 21.89
C ASP A 268 3.89 19.53 21.44
N TYR A 269 2.86 18.87 22.00
CA TYR A 269 1.43 19.12 21.74
C TYR A 269 0.76 20.03 22.78
N ASP A 270 1.52 20.64 23.68
CA ASP A 270 1.02 21.65 24.60
C ASP A 270 0.48 22.90 23.86
N ASP A 271 -0.54 23.55 24.41
CA ASP A 271 -1.18 24.73 23.79
C ASP A 271 -0.24 25.93 23.64
N SER A 272 0.93 25.91 24.30
CA SER A 272 1.99 26.91 24.12
C SER A 272 2.88 26.66 22.91
N ASN A 273 2.79 25.50 22.23
CA ASN A 273 3.57 25.21 21.05
C ASN A 273 3.17 26.13 19.88
N GLU A 274 4.15 26.81 19.28
CA GLU A 274 3.92 27.82 18.26
C GLU A 274 3.33 27.24 16.97
N LEU A 275 3.77 26.05 16.54
CA LEU A 275 3.25 25.37 15.36
C LEU A 275 1.77 24.99 15.56
N LYS A 276 1.44 24.42 16.72
CA LYS A 276 0.06 24.11 17.09
C LYS A 276 -0.82 25.35 17.06
N GLN A 277 -0.39 26.44 17.70
CA GLN A 277 -1.13 27.71 17.70
C GLN A 277 -1.37 28.26 16.28
N ARG A 278 -0.40 28.11 15.37
CA ARG A 278 -0.52 28.56 13.98
C ARG A 278 -1.54 27.73 13.19
N ILE A 279 -1.48 26.40 13.29
CA ILE A 279 -2.40 25.49 12.60
C ILE A 279 -3.83 25.65 13.16
N GLU A 280 -3.97 25.61 14.49
CA GLU A 280 -5.28 25.73 15.14
C GLU A 280 -5.86 27.14 15.06
N GLY A 281 -5.01 28.17 15.05
CA GLY A 281 -5.41 29.55 14.78
C GLY A 281 -5.94 29.77 13.36
N ALA A 282 -5.54 28.91 12.40
CA ALA A 282 -6.08 28.88 11.05
C ALA A 282 -7.38 28.05 10.93
N GLY A 283 -7.85 27.45 12.03
CA GLY A 283 -9.11 26.69 12.09
C GLY A 283 -8.95 25.18 11.91
N PHE A 284 -7.72 24.66 11.84
CA PHE A 284 -7.45 23.24 11.64
C PHE A 284 -7.05 22.56 12.94
N LYS A 285 -7.64 21.41 13.27
CA LYS A 285 -7.27 20.65 14.46
C LYS A 285 -5.95 19.89 14.21
N THR A 286 -5.06 19.91 15.20
CA THR A 286 -3.91 18.98 15.26
C THR A 286 -4.22 17.78 16.15
N TYR A 287 -3.61 16.64 15.84
CA TYR A 287 -3.81 15.37 16.54
C TYR A 287 -2.46 14.80 16.98
N THR A 288 -2.41 14.31 18.22
CA THR A 288 -1.26 13.55 18.71
C THR A 288 -1.13 12.23 17.95
N LYS A 289 0.06 11.60 18.01
CA LYS A 289 0.24 10.27 17.44
C LYS A 289 -0.76 9.24 18.02
N SER A 290 -1.01 9.32 19.33
CA SER A 290 -1.95 8.39 19.98
C SER A 290 -3.40 8.57 19.51
N GLU A 291 -3.82 9.80 19.20
CA GLU A 291 -5.15 10.07 18.61
C GLU A 291 -5.24 9.50 17.20
N ILE A 292 -4.20 9.70 16.37
CA ILE A 292 -4.15 9.10 15.02
C ILE A 292 -4.15 7.58 15.10
N ASP A 293 -3.33 6.96 15.95
CA ASP A 293 -3.29 5.51 16.12
C ASP A 293 -4.66 4.95 16.53
N GLN A 294 -5.40 5.68 17.38
CA GLN A 294 -6.76 5.32 17.75
C GLN A 294 -7.73 5.43 16.58
N MET A 295 -7.66 6.50 15.78
CA MET A 295 -8.48 6.67 14.56
C MET A 295 -8.22 5.56 13.55
N LEU A 296 -6.95 5.23 13.31
CA LEU A 296 -6.52 4.11 12.47
C LEU A 296 -7.11 2.80 13.00
N SER A 297 -6.97 2.51 14.30
CA SER A 297 -7.54 1.30 14.92
C SER A 297 -9.06 1.22 14.77
N ASP A 298 -9.76 2.34 14.90
CA ASP A 298 -11.22 2.37 14.77
C ASP A 298 -11.66 2.21 13.32
N ARG A 299 -10.94 2.83 12.37
CA ARG A 299 -11.14 2.65 10.93
C ARG A 299 -10.88 1.20 10.51
N ALA A 300 -9.82 0.58 11.01
CA ALA A 300 -9.52 -0.83 10.74
C ALA A 300 -10.68 -1.75 11.15
N LYS A 301 -11.27 -1.52 12.33
CA LYS A 301 -12.46 -2.28 12.79
C LYS A 301 -13.72 -1.97 11.96
N GLU A 302 -13.89 -0.73 11.53
CA GLU A 302 -15.04 -0.29 10.74
C GLU A 302 -15.09 -1.02 9.38
N ILE A 303 -13.95 -1.09 8.69
CA ILE A 303 -13.89 -1.67 7.34
C ILE A 303 -13.60 -3.16 7.36
N GLY A 304 -13.09 -3.72 8.47
CA GLY A 304 -12.68 -5.12 8.55
C GLY A 304 -11.23 -5.35 8.11
N TYR A 305 -10.36 -4.34 8.26
CA TYR A 305 -8.94 -4.43 7.93
C TYR A 305 -8.26 -5.52 8.78
N PRO A 306 -7.43 -6.40 8.19
CA PRO A 306 -6.70 -7.43 8.92
C PRO A 306 -5.77 -6.83 9.99
N ASN A 307 -5.82 -7.35 11.23
CA ASN A 307 -4.96 -6.92 12.35
C ASN A 307 -4.02 -8.04 12.79
#